data_AF-A0A2W2D6S1-F1
#
_entry.id   AF-A0A2W2D6S1-F1
#
_cell.length_a   1.000
_cell.length_b   1.000
_cell.length_c   1.000
_cell.angle_alpha   90.00
_cell.angle_beta   90.00
_cell.angle_gamma   90.00
#
_symmetry.space_group_name_H-M   'P 1'
#
loop_
_entity.id
_entity.type
_entity.pdbx_description
1 polymer ?
#
loop_
_entity_poly.entity_id
_entity_poly.type
_entity_poly.pdbx_seq_one_letter_code
_entity_poly.pdbx_strand_id
1 'polypeptide(L)'
;MRRVIVFLILLVVLLLIDRVAVASLERDLANRIAPVPSLVGKPTVSIEGIPFLTQAVSGRYPEVRFNFGTFSFGGVRIRNLRGAAYDVTARLADVLQNQTDIQAGRVSITGTLARATIDEYAPSGVKIGGNGRGLTASVEVMVGANKVKFNAEIRVEVADRKIKLQAESRACLCQTRSRS
;
A
#
# COMPACT_ATOMS: atom_id res chain seq x y z
N MET A 1 -18.38 -6.30 46.85
CA MET A 1 -18.58 -4.91 46.39
C MET A 1 -17.25 -4.14 46.26
N ARG A 2 -16.54 -3.79 47.35
CA ARG A 2 -15.31 -2.97 47.29
C ARG A 2 -14.19 -3.53 46.41
N ARG A 3 -13.90 -4.83 46.48
CA ARG A 3 -12.87 -5.49 45.65
C ARG A 3 -13.18 -5.43 44.14
N VAL A 4 -14.47 -5.50 43.77
CA VAL A 4 -14.90 -5.42 42.37
C VAL A 4 -14.73 -4.01 41.83
N ILE A 5 -15.08 -2.98 42.63
CA ILE A 5 -14.89 -1.58 42.25
C ILE A 5 -13.40 -1.26 42.07
N VAL A 6 -12.55 -1.71 43.01
CA VAL A 6 -11.10 -1.53 42.91
C VAL A 6 -10.54 -2.21 41.65
N PHE A 7 -10.99 -3.43 41.35
CA PHE A 7 -10.59 -4.15 40.15
C PHE A 7 -11.02 -3.42 38.86
N LEU A 8 -12.26 -2.92 38.80
CA LEU A 8 -12.75 -2.15 37.66
C LEU A 8 -11.98 -0.85 37.45
N ILE A 9 -11.68 -0.12 38.53
CA ILE A 9 -10.86 1.10 38.46
C ILE A 9 -9.47 0.77 37.93
N LEU A 10 -8.84 -0.29 38.42
CA LEU A 10 -7.54 -0.74 37.95
C LEU A 10 -7.57 -1.07 36.45
N LEU A 11 -8.62 -1.74 35.98
CA LEU A 11 -8.81 -2.10 34.58
C LEU A 11 -8.95 -0.84 33.71
N VAL A 12 -9.74 0.15 34.13
CA VAL A 12 -9.87 1.43 33.44
C VAL A 12 -8.52 2.16 33.36
N VAL A 13 -7.76 2.22 34.46
CA VAL A 13 -6.42 2.83 34.47
C VAL A 13 -5.49 2.13 33.49
N LEU A 14 -5.51 0.79 33.44
CA LEU A 14 -4.69 0.02 32.50
C LEU A 14 -5.02 0.36 31.04
N LEU A 15 -6.31 0.49 30.70
CA LEU A 15 -6.75 0.86 29.35
C LEU A 15 -6.34 2.29 28.96
N LEU A 16 -6.32 3.22 29.93
CA LEU A 16 -5.82 4.57 29.69
C LEU A 16 -4.32 4.57 29.39
N ILE A 17 -3.54 3.81 30.18
CA ILE A 17 -2.08 3.65 29.95
C ILE A 17 -1.84 3.03 28.57
N ASP A 18 -2.60 2.00 28.21
CA ASP A 18 -2.54 1.33 26.91
C ASP A 18 -2.70 2.32 25.76
N ARG A 19 -3.71 3.20 25.84
CA ARG A 19 -3.99 4.19 24.79
C ARG A 19 -2.92 5.27 24.69
N VAL A 20 -2.31 5.66 25.81
CA VAL A 20 -1.19 6.61 25.82
C VAL A 20 0.07 5.97 25.22
N ALA A 21 0.34 4.71 25.56
CA ALA A 21 1.50 3.97 25.08
C ALA A 21 1.48 3.81 23.55
N VAL A 22 0.36 3.36 22.98
CA VAL A 22 0.24 3.20 21.52
C VAL A 22 0.41 4.54 20.79
N ALA A 23 -0.23 5.60 21.29
CA ALA A 23 -0.14 6.93 20.67
C ALA A 23 1.28 7.49 20.72
N SER A 24 2.07 7.18 21.75
CA SER A 24 3.48 7.56 21.81
C SER A 24 4.28 6.82 20.75
N LEU A 25 4.12 5.50 20.66
CA LEU A 25 4.84 4.69 19.69
C LEU A 25 4.53 5.09 18.24
N GLU A 26 3.26 5.30 17.92
CA GLU A 26 2.82 5.77 16.60
C GLU A 26 3.50 7.10 16.19
N ARG A 27 3.60 8.05 17.13
CA ARG A 27 4.30 9.32 16.90
C ARG A 27 5.79 9.12 16.68
N ASP A 28 6.42 8.24 17.44
CA ASP A 28 7.84 7.94 17.29
C ASP A 28 8.14 7.30 15.94
N LEU A 29 7.31 6.34 15.49
CA LEU A 29 7.43 5.75 14.16
C LEU A 29 7.22 6.79 13.05
N ALA A 30 6.20 7.64 13.18
CA ALA A 30 5.94 8.72 12.23
C ALA A 30 7.14 9.68 12.12
N ASN A 31 7.72 10.09 13.24
CA ASN A 31 8.87 11.00 13.26
C ASN A 31 10.15 10.35 12.70
N ARG A 32 10.30 9.02 12.82
CA ARG A 32 11.42 8.28 12.23
C ARG A 32 11.35 8.16 10.71
N ILE A 33 10.14 8.11 10.14
CA ILE A 33 9.94 8.00 8.68
C ILE A 33 9.87 9.39 8.00
N ALA A 34 9.52 10.43 8.75
CA ALA A 34 9.45 11.80 8.26
C ALA A 34 10.72 12.34 7.54
N PRO A 35 11.97 11.96 7.89
CA PRO A 35 13.17 12.48 7.24
C PRO A 35 13.41 11.97 5.81
N VAL A 36 12.57 11.08 5.29
CA VAL A 36 12.75 10.51 3.95
C VAL A 36 12.58 11.62 2.89
N PRO A 37 13.61 11.96 2.09
CA PRO A 37 13.60 13.13 1.21
C PRO A 37 12.53 13.11 0.11
N SER A 38 12.03 11.93 -0.25
CA SER A 38 11.00 11.74 -1.27
C SER A 38 9.56 11.84 -0.74
N LEU A 39 9.37 12.01 0.58
CA LEU A 39 8.06 12.20 1.18
C LEU A 39 7.68 13.67 1.20
N VAL A 40 6.47 13.96 0.71
CA VAL A 40 5.84 15.27 0.77
C VAL A 40 4.73 15.20 1.82
N GLY A 41 5.07 15.61 3.04
CA GLY A 41 4.17 15.64 4.20
C GLY A 41 4.67 14.77 5.36
N LYS A 42 3.95 14.84 6.49
CA LYS A 42 4.26 14.03 7.67
C LYS A 42 3.62 12.64 7.53
N PRO A 43 4.39 11.55 7.52
CA PRO A 43 3.82 10.21 7.51
C PRO A 43 3.10 9.93 8.82
N THR A 44 2.05 9.12 8.78
CA THR A 44 1.38 8.61 9.98
C THR A 44 1.43 7.10 9.99
N VAL A 45 1.61 6.55 11.18
CA VAL A 45 1.55 5.11 11.45
C VAL A 45 0.49 4.91 12.52
N SER A 46 -0.35 3.90 12.34
CA SER A 46 -1.39 3.54 13.30
C SER A 46 -1.33 2.04 13.57
N ILE A 47 -1.32 1.67 14.83
CA ILE A 47 -1.29 0.27 15.27
C ILE A 47 -2.70 -0.06 15.74
N GLU A 48 -3.34 -0.97 15.02
CA GLU A 48 -4.72 -1.36 15.31
C GLU A 48 -4.75 -2.60 16.24
N GLY A 49 -5.84 -2.72 17.01
CA GLY A 49 -6.05 -3.82 17.94
C GLY A 49 -6.00 -3.38 19.41
N ILE A 50 -6.69 -4.13 20.28
CA ILE A 50 -6.84 -3.81 21.71
C ILE A 50 -6.64 -5.09 22.54
N PRO A 51 -5.87 -5.06 23.65
CA PRO A 51 -5.01 -3.98 24.15
C PRO A 51 -3.64 -3.96 23.44
N PHE A 52 -3.06 -2.79 23.23
CA PHE A 52 -1.74 -2.62 22.62
C PHE A 52 -0.60 -3.24 23.43
N LEU A 53 -0.61 -3.11 24.76
CA LEU A 53 0.45 -3.62 25.64
C LEU A 53 0.60 -5.15 25.52
N THR A 54 -0.52 -5.87 25.38
CA THR A 54 -0.50 -7.32 25.16
C THR A 54 0.17 -7.66 23.82
N GLN A 55 -0.13 -6.87 22.78
CA GLN A 55 0.48 -7.04 21.45
C GLN A 55 1.98 -6.74 21.49
N ALA A 56 2.38 -5.64 22.14
CA ALA A 56 3.77 -5.23 22.28
C ALA A 56 4.62 -6.27 23.03
N VAL A 57 4.06 -6.89 24.08
CA VAL A 57 4.72 -7.98 24.81
C VAL A 57 4.80 -9.25 23.95
N SER A 58 3.73 -9.58 23.23
CA SER A 58 3.72 -10.76 22.34
C SER A 58 4.58 -10.59 21.08
N GLY A 59 4.91 -9.35 20.71
CA GLY A 59 5.56 -9.00 19.46
C GLY A 59 4.70 -9.27 18.22
N ARG A 60 3.37 -9.42 18.38
CA ARG A 60 2.43 -9.70 17.30
C ARG A 60 1.40 -8.58 17.21
N TYR A 61 1.31 -7.98 16.03
CA TYR A 61 0.42 -6.88 15.72
C TYR A 61 -0.54 -7.33 14.60
N PRO A 62 -1.85 -7.42 14.87
CA PRO A 62 -2.83 -7.90 13.90
C PRO A 62 -2.89 -7.02 12.64
N GLU A 63 -2.86 -5.70 12.81
CA GLU A 63 -2.91 -4.74 11.71
C GLU A 63 -2.09 -3.50 12.05
N VAL A 64 -1.20 -3.11 11.12
CA VAL A 64 -0.42 -1.89 11.19
C VAL A 64 -0.68 -1.09 9.92
N ARG A 65 -1.26 0.09 10.09
CA ARG A 65 -1.57 1.03 9.01
C ARG A 65 -0.49 2.07 8.89
N PHE A 66 -0.15 2.41 7.65
CA PHE A 66 0.80 3.47 7.34
C PHE A 66 0.25 4.36 6.23
N ASN A 67 0.50 5.65 6.36
CA ASN A 67 0.08 6.66 5.40
C ASN A 67 1.26 7.60 5.17
N PHE A 68 1.79 7.59 3.95
CA PHE A 68 2.92 8.41 3.53
C PHE A 68 2.48 9.69 2.81
N GLY A 69 1.17 9.89 2.61
CA GLY A 69 0.63 11.08 1.96
C GLY A 69 1.03 11.13 0.49
N THR A 70 1.82 12.13 0.12
CA THR A 70 2.33 12.28 -1.25
C THR A 70 3.80 11.87 -1.29
N PHE A 71 4.16 11.03 -2.24
CA PHE A 71 5.52 10.54 -2.47
C PHE A 71 5.99 10.97 -3.86
N SER A 72 7.20 11.50 -3.95
CA SER A 72 7.79 11.96 -5.21
C SER A 72 9.18 11.35 -5.38
N PHE A 73 9.36 10.51 -6.40
CA PHE A 73 10.65 9.89 -6.70
C PHE A 73 10.91 9.91 -8.20
N GLY A 74 12.08 10.43 -8.60
CA GLY A 74 12.49 10.46 -10.01
C GLY A 74 11.48 11.16 -10.93
N GLY A 75 10.84 12.24 -10.49
CA GLY A 75 9.82 12.96 -11.27
C GLY A 75 8.41 12.35 -11.23
N VAL A 76 8.25 11.13 -10.71
CA VAL A 76 6.95 10.46 -10.55
C VAL A 76 6.33 10.86 -9.21
N ARG A 77 5.13 11.47 -9.26
CA ARG A 77 4.38 11.87 -8.06
C ARG A 77 3.21 10.91 -7.80
N ILE A 78 3.29 10.17 -6.70
CA ILE A 78 2.24 9.29 -6.19
C ILE A 78 1.50 10.03 -5.07
N ARG A 79 0.19 10.21 -5.21
CA ARG A 79 -0.67 10.81 -4.19
C ARG A 79 -1.37 9.73 -3.39
N ASN A 80 -1.77 10.07 -2.16
CA ASN A 80 -2.54 9.20 -1.27
C ASN A 80 -1.89 7.82 -1.08
N LEU A 81 -0.56 7.76 -0.96
CA LEU A 81 0.17 6.53 -0.73
C LEU A 81 -0.11 6.05 0.70
N ARG A 82 -0.86 4.95 0.81
CA ARG A 82 -1.26 4.32 2.06
C ARG A 82 -1.03 2.82 1.95
N GLY A 83 -0.89 2.16 3.09
CA GLY A 83 -0.93 0.72 3.14
C GLY A 83 -1.26 0.18 4.51
N ALA A 84 -1.44 -1.13 4.55
CA ALA A 84 -1.74 -1.89 5.74
C ALA A 84 -0.95 -3.20 5.68
N ALA A 85 -0.26 -3.50 6.78
CA ALA A 85 0.36 -4.79 7.01
C ALA A 85 -0.48 -5.57 8.03
N TYR A 86 -0.67 -6.86 7.77
CA TYR A 86 -1.44 -7.77 8.62
C TYR A 86 -0.55 -8.89 9.13
N ASP A 87 -0.89 -9.40 10.32
CA ASP A 87 -0.16 -10.47 11.00
C ASP A 87 1.33 -10.14 11.12
N VAL A 88 1.63 -8.93 11.61
CA VAL A 88 2.99 -8.42 11.73
C VAL A 88 3.63 -9.00 12.98
N THR A 89 4.77 -9.67 12.81
CA THR A 89 5.63 -10.13 13.90
C THR A 89 6.85 -9.22 13.96
N ALA A 90 6.98 -8.49 15.06
CA ALA A 90 8.11 -7.60 15.32
C ALA A 90 8.31 -7.48 16.84
N ARG A 91 9.53 -7.69 17.34
CA ARG A 91 9.79 -7.45 18.77
C ARG A 91 9.90 -5.95 18.98
N LEU A 92 9.27 -5.43 20.04
CA LEU A 92 9.35 -4.00 20.34
C LEU A 92 10.80 -3.52 20.51
N ALA A 93 11.67 -4.33 21.12
CA ALA A 93 13.09 -4.03 21.26
C ALA A 93 13.78 -3.84 19.90
N ASP A 94 13.46 -4.69 18.92
CA ASP A 94 14.03 -4.67 17.57
C ASP A 94 13.54 -3.43 16.81
N VAL A 95 12.25 -3.09 16.93
CA VAL A 95 11.67 -1.87 16.34
C VAL A 95 12.31 -0.61 16.93
N LEU A 96 12.54 -0.58 18.25
CA LEU A 96 13.18 0.57 18.91
C LEU A 96 14.66 0.72 18.53
N GLN A 97 15.36 -0.39 18.38
CA GLN A 97 16.78 -0.48 18.00
C GLN A 97 17.03 -0.43 16.48
N ASN A 98 15.97 -0.29 15.67
CA ASN A 98 16.05 -0.25 14.21
C ASN A 98 16.65 -1.51 13.58
N GLN A 99 16.35 -2.67 14.16
CA GLN A 99 16.70 -3.99 13.62
C GLN A 99 15.71 -4.41 12.53
N THR A 100 16.14 -5.28 11.63
CA THR A 100 15.42 -5.59 10.38
C THR A 100 14.57 -6.86 10.42
N ASP A 101 14.44 -7.55 11.56
CA ASP A 101 13.59 -8.74 11.69
C ASP A 101 12.12 -8.35 11.92
N ILE A 102 11.47 -7.85 10.87
CA ILE A 102 10.05 -7.54 10.83
C ILE A 102 9.42 -8.39 9.74
N GLN A 103 8.46 -9.24 10.12
CA GLN A 103 7.77 -10.13 9.19
C GLN A 103 6.29 -9.78 9.16
N ALA A 104 5.70 -9.66 7.97
CA ALA A 104 4.28 -9.45 7.78
C ALA A 104 3.69 -10.59 6.97
N GLY A 105 2.57 -11.17 7.42
CA GLY A 105 1.88 -12.22 6.69
C GLY A 105 1.25 -11.69 5.40
N ARG A 106 0.73 -10.46 5.41
CA ARG A 106 0.14 -9.80 4.24
C ARG A 106 0.44 -8.31 4.25
N VAL A 107 0.71 -7.75 3.08
CA VAL A 107 0.88 -6.30 2.89
C VAL A 107 -0.01 -5.84 1.75
N SER A 108 -0.78 -4.78 1.99
CA SER A 108 -1.58 -4.08 0.99
C SER A 108 -1.06 -2.65 0.87
N ILE A 109 -0.81 -2.19 -0.35
CA ILE A 109 -0.36 -0.82 -0.63
C ILE A 109 -1.28 -0.25 -1.71
N THR A 110 -1.69 0.99 -1.53
CA THR A 110 -2.53 1.72 -2.48
C THR A 110 -1.96 3.11 -2.67
N GLY A 111 -1.90 3.57 -3.91
CA GLY A 111 -1.45 4.90 -4.27
C GLY A 111 -2.11 5.36 -5.57
N THR A 112 -2.20 6.66 -5.77
CA THR A 112 -2.81 7.26 -6.97
C THR A 112 -1.75 7.99 -7.78
N LEU A 113 -1.54 7.55 -9.02
CA LEU A 113 -0.68 8.22 -9.98
C LEU A 113 -1.47 9.25 -10.78
N ALA A 114 -0.83 10.37 -11.13
CA ALA A 114 -1.41 11.32 -12.07
C ALA A 114 -1.39 10.74 -13.49
N ARG A 115 -2.45 10.99 -14.26
CA ARG A 115 -2.54 10.50 -15.64
C ARG A 115 -1.39 11.01 -16.52
N ALA A 116 -1.04 12.28 -16.37
CA ALA A 116 0.08 12.89 -17.07
C ALA A 116 1.40 12.14 -16.84
N THR A 117 1.65 11.66 -15.62
CA THR A 117 2.85 10.85 -15.30
C THR A 117 2.79 9.46 -15.92
N ILE A 118 1.62 8.86 -16.07
CA ILE A 118 1.49 7.59 -16.80
C ILE A 118 1.80 7.80 -18.28
N ASP A 119 1.28 8.87 -18.88
CA ASP A 119 1.46 9.14 -20.30
C ASP A 119 2.90 9.59 -20.63
N GLU A 120 3.58 10.28 -19.73
CA GLU A 120 4.99 10.69 -19.86
C GLU A 120 5.96 9.49 -19.86
N TYR A 121 5.68 8.48 -19.04
CA TYR A 121 6.50 7.28 -18.92
C TYR A 121 5.96 6.09 -19.76
N ALA A 122 4.80 6.24 -20.40
CA ALA A 122 4.27 5.23 -21.30
C ALA A 122 5.05 5.25 -22.62
N PRO A 123 5.39 4.07 -23.18
CA PRO A 123 5.93 3.99 -24.53
C PRO A 123 5.00 4.66 -25.53
N SER A 124 5.57 5.34 -26.54
CA SER A 124 4.80 6.03 -27.57
C SER A 124 3.76 5.09 -28.21
N GLY A 125 2.50 5.54 -28.22
CA GLY A 125 1.36 4.79 -28.77
C GLY A 125 0.66 3.85 -27.78
N VAL A 126 1.15 3.68 -26.54
CA VAL A 126 0.54 2.82 -25.53
C VAL A 126 -0.29 3.64 -24.53
N LYS A 127 -1.59 3.33 -24.42
CA LYS A 127 -2.48 3.85 -23.38
C LYS A 127 -2.59 2.84 -22.25
N ILE A 128 -2.11 3.19 -21.06
CA ILE A 128 -2.23 2.35 -19.86
C ILE A 128 -3.48 2.78 -19.07
N GLY A 129 -4.22 1.84 -18.51
CA GLY A 129 -5.43 2.03 -17.71
C GLY A 129 -5.57 0.94 -16.66
N GLY A 130 -6.69 0.94 -15.94
CA GLY A 130 -7.04 -0.10 -14.98
C GLY A 130 -8.55 -0.27 -14.92
N ASN A 131 -8.99 -1.52 -14.77
CA ASN A 131 -10.41 -1.89 -14.65
C ASN A 131 -10.83 -2.21 -13.21
N GLY A 132 -9.97 -1.87 -12.23
CA GLY A 132 -10.16 -2.17 -10.81
C GLY A 132 -9.69 -3.57 -10.37
N ARG A 133 -9.37 -4.48 -11.30
CA ARG A 133 -8.84 -5.83 -11.00
C ARG A 133 -7.41 -6.05 -11.51
N GLY A 134 -7.04 -5.35 -12.58
CA GLY A 134 -5.72 -5.43 -13.18
C GLY A 134 -5.37 -4.19 -13.99
N LEU A 135 -4.15 -4.16 -14.51
CA LEU A 135 -3.68 -3.11 -15.42
C LEU A 135 -4.07 -3.49 -16.84
N THR A 136 -4.59 -2.53 -17.60
CA THR A 136 -4.89 -2.70 -19.02
C THR A 136 -3.96 -1.82 -19.84
N ALA A 137 -3.39 -2.36 -20.92
CA ALA A 137 -2.58 -1.61 -21.87
C ALA A 137 -3.22 -1.72 -23.25
N SER A 138 -3.49 -0.59 -23.90
CA SER A 138 -4.04 -0.52 -25.25
C SER A 138 -3.00 0.12 -26.18
N VAL A 139 -2.64 -0.55 -27.27
CA VAL A 139 -1.79 0.02 -28.32
C VAL A 139 -2.55 0.01 -29.65
N GLU A 140 -2.44 1.09 -30.41
CA GLU A 140 -2.99 1.19 -31.76
C GLU A 140 -1.83 1.10 -32.75
N VAL A 141 -1.82 0.06 -33.58
CA VAL A 141 -0.76 -0.20 -34.56
C VAL A 141 -1.36 -0.22 -35.96
N MET A 142 -0.69 0.43 -36.91
CA MET A 142 -1.01 0.34 -38.32
C MET A 142 -0.45 -0.98 -38.88
N VAL A 143 -1.33 -1.83 -39.43
CA VAL A 143 -0.92 -3.05 -40.14
C VAL A 143 -1.39 -2.91 -41.59
N GLY A 144 -0.46 -2.52 -42.47
CA GLY A 144 -0.80 -2.11 -43.84
C GLY A 144 -1.66 -0.84 -43.84
N ALA A 145 -2.81 -0.87 -44.51
CA ALA A 145 -3.76 0.25 -44.57
C ALA A 145 -4.76 0.30 -43.39
N ASN A 146 -4.74 -0.69 -42.49
CA ASN A 146 -5.76 -0.84 -41.45
C ASN A 146 -5.22 -0.52 -40.06
N LYS A 147 -6.03 0.18 -39.25
CA LYS A 147 -5.76 0.41 -37.83
C LYS A 147 -6.20 -0.79 -37.00
N VAL A 148 -5.27 -1.43 -36.30
CA VAL A 148 -5.54 -2.55 -35.41
C VAL A 148 -5.31 -2.12 -33.97
N LYS A 149 -6.31 -2.31 -33.11
CA LYS A 149 -6.22 -2.01 -31.67
C LYS A 149 -5.93 -3.29 -30.91
N PHE A 150 -4.80 -3.31 -30.22
CA PHE A 150 -4.41 -4.40 -29.32
C PHE A 150 -4.69 -3.96 -27.89
N ASN A 151 -5.46 -4.77 -27.16
CA ASN A 151 -5.66 -4.57 -25.73
C ASN A 151 -5.01 -5.75 -25.01
N ALA A 152 -4.17 -5.47 -24.02
CA ALA A 152 -3.58 -6.46 -23.13
C ALA A 152 -4.04 -6.18 -21.70
N GLU A 153 -4.43 -7.23 -20.98
CA GLU A 153 -4.64 -7.18 -19.52
C GLU A 153 -3.43 -7.85 -18.86
N ILE A 154 -2.78 -7.13 -17.96
CA ILE A 154 -1.65 -7.63 -17.19
C ILE A 154 -2.18 -8.04 -15.83
N ARG A 155 -2.03 -9.33 -15.50
CA ARG A 155 -2.20 -9.85 -14.15
C ARG A 155 -0.83 -10.11 -13.54
N VAL A 156 -0.66 -9.64 -12.31
CA VAL A 156 0.53 -9.88 -11.51
C VAL A 156 0.16 -10.89 -10.45
N GLU A 157 0.75 -12.08 -10.53
CA GLU A 157 0.60 -13.13 -9.52
C GLU A 157 1.94 -13.33 -8.82
N VAL A 158 1.93 -13.41 -7.50
CA VAL A 158 3.12 -13.76 -6.72
C VAL A 158 3.03 -15.26 -6.42
N ALA A 159 3.94 -16.04 -6.99
CA ALA A 159 4.02 -17.48 -6.78
C ALA A 159 5.47 -17.85 -6.39
N ASP A 160 5.64 -18.62 -5.31
CA ASP A 160 6.94 -19.18 -4.90
C ASP A 160 8.08 -18.14 -4.75
N ARG A 161 7.80 -17.02 -4.06
CA ARG A 161 8.74 -15.87 -3.89
C ARG A 161 9.21 -15.25 -5.22
N LYS A 162 8.56 -15.55 -6.35
CA LYS A 162 8.81 -14.95 -7.66
C LYS A 162 7.58 -14.16 -8.11
N ILE A 163 7.83 -13.06 -8.81
CA ILE A 163 6.77 -12.28 -9.45
C ILE A 163 6.51 -12.90 -10.82
N LYS A 164 5.34 -13.51 -11.00
CA LYS A 164 4.89 -14.05 -12.28
C LYS A 164 4.02 -13.00 -12.97
N LEU A 165 4.48 -12.55 -14.13
CA LEU A 165 3.73 -11.62 -14.98
C LEU A 165 3.02 -12.43 -16.06
N GLN A 166 1.70 -12.39 -16.07
CA GLN A 166 0.90 -13.00 -17.12
C GLN A 166 0.14 -11.91 -17.86
N ALA A 167 0.40 -11.79 -19.17
CA ALA A 167 -0.27 -10.85 -20.04
C ALA A 167 -1.16 -11.62 -21.01
N GLU A 168 -2.46 -11.31 -21.01
CA GLU A 168 -3.40 -11.82 -22.00
C GLU A 168 -3.76 -10.70 -22.97
N SER A 169 -3.59 -10.93 -24.27
CA SER A 169 -3.94 -9.95 -25.29
C SER A 169 -5.18 -10.36 -26.09
N ARG A 170 -6.02 -9.37 -26.42
CA ARG A 170 -7.13 -9.49 -27.36
C ARG A 170 -6.97 -8.41 -28.43
N ALA A 171 -6.78 -8.83 -29.68
CA ALA A 171 -6.78 -7.94 -30.82
C ALA A 171 -8.21 -7.72 -31.32
N CYS A 172 -8.59 -6.48 -31.58
CA CYS A 172 -9.86 -6.15 -32.23
C CYS A 172 -9.59 -5.33 -33.49
N LEU A 173 -10.04 -5.83 -34.64
CA LEU A 173 -9.96 -5.14 -35.92
C LEU A 173 -11.06 -4.06 -35.98
N CYS A 174 -10.67 -2.79 -35.89
CA CYS A 174 -11.57 -1.69 -36.21
C CYS A 174 -11.68 -1.59 -37.73
N GLN A 175 -12.55 -2.39 -38.35
CA GLN A 175 -12.97 -2.12 -39.73
C GLN A 175 -13.78 -0.82 -39.74
N THR A 176 -13.17 0.23 -40.28
CA THR A 176 -13.85 1.49 -40.61
C THR A 176 -14.92 1.17 -41.66
N ARG A 177 -16.15 0.94 -41.21
CA ARG A 177 -17.29 0.76 -42.11
C ARG A 177 -17.65 2.15 -42.65
N SER A 178 -16.97 2.53 -43.73
CA SER A 178 -17.41 3.60 -44.62
C SER A 178 -18.80 3.21 -45.13
N ARG A 179 -19.84 3.86 -44.60
CA ARG A 179 -21.15 3.88 -45.24
C ARG A 179 -21.11 5.05 -46.23
N SER A 180 -21.01 4.70 -47.51
CA SER A 180 -21.46 5.53 -48.64
C SER A 180 -22.96 5.78 -48.55
#